data_AF-A0A9W5RZN3-F1
#
_entry.id   AF-A0A9W5RZN3-F1
#
_cell.length_a   1.000
_cell.length_b   1.000
_cell.length_c   1.000
_cell.angle_alpha   90.00
_cell.angle_beta   90.00
_cell.angle_gamma   90.00
#
_symmetry.space_group_name_H-M   'P 1'
#
loop_
_entity.id
_entity.type
_entity.pdbx_description
1 polymer ?
#
loop_
_entity_poly.entity_id
_entity_poly.type
_entity_poly.pdbx_seq_one_letter_code
_entity_poly.pdbx_strand_id
1 'polypeptide(L)'
;SGPALGRKPKNGPSSEEKQVAKQDTGERNAIEGKFGEGKRKYGLGCIRARLAKTSESVITLQLLVMNLERRLRVLFCLIFTMLSRRRLALNFG
;
A
#
# COMPACT_ATOMS: atom_id res chain seq x y z
N SER A 1 -11.22 -10.67 -7.30
CA SER A 1 -11.66 -12.02 -7.70
C SER A 1 -10.75 -13.13 -7.19
N GLY A 2 -11.10 -13.72 -6.05
CA GLY A 2 -10.52 -15.01 -5.62
C GLY A 2 -10.85 -16.14 -6.62
N PRO A 3 -10.38 -17.38 -6.38
CA PRO A 3 -10.73 -18.52 -7.23
C PRO A 3 -12.25 -18.62 -7.39
N ALA A 4 -12.72 -19.00 -8.59
CA ALA A 4 -14.13 -19.21 -8.84
C ALA A 4 -14.74 -20.14 -7.78
N LEU A 5 -15.86 -19.72 -7.18
CA LEU A 5 -16.56 -20.53 -6.20
C LEU A 5 -17.16 -21.74 -6.91
N GLY A 6 -16.88 -22.95 -6.40
CA GLY A 6 -17.41 -24.19 -6.94
C GLY A 6 -16.37 -25.08 -7.63
N ARG A 7 -16.85 -25.99 -8.49
CA ARG A 7 -16.02 -27.04 -9.10
C ARG A 7 -15.07 -26.44 -10.13
N LYS A 8 -13.78 -26.77 -9.99
CA LYS A 8 -12.76 -26.36 -10.96
C LYS A 8 -13.09 -26.89 -12.37
N PRO A 9 -12.82 -26.10 -13.43
CA PRO A 9 -13.03 -26.55 -14.80
C PRO A 9 -12.17 -27.77 -15.11
N LYS A 10 -12.73 -28.71 -15.90
CA LYS A 10 -12.10 -30.01 -16.22
C LYS A 10 -10.75 -29.87 -16.93
N ASN A 11 -10.58 -28.81 -17.72
CA ASN A 11 -9.38 -28.52 -18.51
C ASN A 11 -8.42 -27.53 -17.81
N GLY A 12 -8.72 -27.13 -16.57
CA GLY A 12 -8.00 -26.07 -15.86
C GLY A 12 -8.23 -24.67 -16.45
N PRO A 13 -7.71 -23.62 -15.80
CA PRO A 13 -7.87 -22.25 -16.28
C PRO A 13 -6.97 -21.95 -17.49
N SER A 14 -7.49 -21.13 -18.41
CA SER A 14 -6.75 -20.66 -19.57
C SER A 14 -5.55 -19.79 -19.17
N SER A 15 -4.62 -19.55 -20.10
CA SER A 15 -3.49 -18.64 -19.84
C SER A 15 -3.96 -17.23 -19.50
N GLU A 16 -4.99 -16.74 -20.21
CA GLU A 16 -5.58 -15.42 -19.99
C GLU A 16 -6.26 -15.33 -18.61
N GLU A 17 -7.05 -16.34 -18.23
CA GLU A 17 -7.68 -16.41 -16.91
C GLU A 17 -6.66 -16.41 -15.77
N LYS A 18 -5.53 -17.12 -15.95
CA LYS A 18 -4.42 -17.10 -14.99
C LYS A 18 -3.77 -15.72 -14.87
N GLN A 19 -3.59 -15.02 -15.99
CA GLN A 19 -3.02 -13.66 -15.99
C GLN A 19 -3.94 -12.67 -15.26
N VAL A 20 -5.24 -12.69 -15.59
CA VAL A 20 -6.25 -11.85 -14.93
C VAL A 20 -6.30 -12.14 -13.44
N ALA A 21 -6.34 -13.42 -13.03
CA ALA A 21 -6.35 -13.80 -11.62
C ALA A 21 -5.09 -13.36 -10.87
N LYS A 22 -3.92 -13.41 -11.52
CA LYS A 22 -2.66 -12.94 -10.95
C LYS A 22 -2.66 -11.43 -10.74
N GLN A 23 -3.12 -10.67 -11.74
CA GLN A 23 -3.22 -9.21 -11.64
C GLN A 23 -4.17 -8.80 -10.51
N ASP A 24 -5.38 -9.33 -10.50
CA ASP A 24 -6.39 -9.01 -9.50
C ASP A 24 -5.95 -9.43 -8.07
N THR A 25 -5.23 -10.55 -7.94
CA THR A 25 -4.61 -10.92 -6.66
C THR A 25 -3.53 -9.93 -6.23
N GLY A 26 -2.70 -9.44 -7.17
CA GLY A 26 -1.68 -8.43 -6.89
C GLY A 26 -2.28 -7.11 -6.41
N GLU A 27 -3.32 -6.63 -7.09
CA GLU A 27 -4.04 -5.41 -6.73
C GLU A 27 -4.67 -5.53 -5.34
N ARG A 28 -5.35 -6.65 -5.06
CA ARG A 28 -5.95 -6.91 -3.75
C ARG A 28 -4.91 -6.99 -2.64
N ASN A 29 -3.82 -7.70 -2.86
CA ASN A 29 -2.73 -7.82 -1.88
C ASN A 29 -2.13 -6.45 -1.53
N ALA A 30 -1.99 -5.57 -2.53
CA ALA A 30 -1.51 -4.20 -2.29
C ALA A 30 -2.48 -3.40 -1.40
N ILE A 31 -3.79 -3.52 -1.67
CA ILE A 31 -4.84 -2.86 -0.90
C ILE A 31 -4.91 -3.42 0.53
N GLU A 32 -5.06 -4.73 0.69
CA GLU A 32 -5.13 -5.41 1.99
C GLU A 32 -3.87 -5.16 2.82
N GLY A 33 -2.70 -5.16 2.18
CA GLY A 33 -1.43 -4.83 2.82
C GLY A 33 -1.43 -3.41 3.41
N LYS A 34 -1.94 -2.43 2.67
CA LYS A 34 -2.04 -1.04 3.15
C LYS A 34 -3.06 -0.88 4.27
N PHE A 35 -4.20 -1.55 4.19
CA PHE A 35 -5.17 -1.57 5.29
C PHE A 35 -4.61 -2.29 6.53
N GLY A 36 -3.87 -3.39 6.35
CA GLY A 36 -3.19 -4.11 7.42
C GLY A 36 -2.14 -3.24 8.12
N GLU A 37 -1.34 -2.51 7.34
CA GLU A 37 -0.41 -1.49 7.86
C GLU A 37 -1.15 -0.41 8.65
N GLY A 38 -2.23 0.12 8.10
CA GLY A 38 -3.09 1.11 8.76
C GLY A 38 -3.62 0.62 10.11
N LYS A 39 -4.04 -0.65 10.19
CA LYS A 39 -4.52 -1.24 11.46
C LYS A 39 -3.39 -1.46 12.46
N ARG A 40 -2.24 -1.97 12.02
CA ARG A 40 -1.13 -2.41 12.91
C ARG A 40 -0.20 -1.27 13.35
N LYS A 41 0.29 -0.45 12.42
CA LYS A 41 1.26 0.62 12.71
C LYS A 41 0.59 1.93 13.13
N TYR A 42 -0.61 2.12 12.63
CA TYR A 42 -1.32 3.40 12.65
C TYR A 42 -2.60 3.33 13.51
N GLY A 43 -2.87 2.21 14.18
CA GLY A 43 -3.94 2.13 15.17
C GLY A 43 -5.36 2.21 14.60
N LEU A 44 -5.57 2.10 13.27
CA LEU A 44 -6.93 2.08 12.69
C LEU A 44 -7.78 0.92 13.24
N GLY A 45 -7.16 -0.16 13.74
CA GLY A 45 -7.85 -1.28 14.36
C GLY A 45 -8.23 -1.06 15.84
N CYS A 46 -7.82 0.06 16.45
CA CYS A 46 -7.94 0.31 17.88
C CYS A 46 -8.44 1.74 18.19
N ILE A 47 -9.38 2.25 17.41
CA ILE A 47 -9.99 3.56 17.65
C ILE A 47 -11.00 3.44 18.81
N ARG A 48 -10.72 4.12 19.91
CA ARG A 48 -11.54 4.10 21.14
C ARG A 48 -12.41 5.35 21.32
N ALA A 49 -12.50 6.20 20.29
CA ALA A 49 -13.37 7.37 20.31
C ALA A 49 -14.84 6.92 20.40
N ARG A 50 -15.59 7.53 21.33
CA ARG A 50 -16.98 7.14 21.64
C ARG A 50 -18.02 7.82 20.74
N LEU A 51 -17.71 9.01 20.25
CA LEU A 51 -18.58 9.79 19.38
C LEU A 51 -18.18 9.57 17.91
N ALA A 52 -19.17 9.41 17.03
CA ALA A 52 -18.95 9.22 15.59
C ALA A 52 -18.06 10.32 15.00
N LYS A 53 -18.35 11.59 15.29
CA LYS A 53 -17.57 12.75 14.82
C LYS A 53 -16.09 12.67 15.20
N THR A 54 -15.79 12.23 16.42
CA THR A 54 -14.41 12.09 16.90
C THR A 54 -13.73 10.89 16.24
N SER A 55 -14.44 9.76 16.09
CA SER A 55 -13.93 8.59 15.38
C SER A 55 -13.59 8.90 13.93
N GLU A 56 -14.47 9.60 13.21
CA GLU A 56 -14.24 10.06 11.83
C GLU A 56 -13.01 10.98 11.74
N SER A 57 -12.86 11.91 12.68
CA SER A 57 -11.70 12.80 12.74
C SER A 57 -10.40 12.02 12.95
N VAL A 58 -10.39 11.03 13.85
CA VAL A 58 -9.25 10.14 14.09
C VAL A 58 -8.91 9.33 12.85
N ILE A 59 -9.91 8.71 12.19
CA ILE A 59 -9.70 7.96 10.94
C ILE A 59 -9.09 8.88 9.87
N THR A 60 -9.63 10.07 9.70
CA THR A 60 -9.18 11.04 8.69
C THR A 60 -7.73 11.46 8.92
N LEU A 61 -7.39 11.85 10.16
CA LEU A 61 -6.02 12.20 10.52
C LEU A 61 -5.07 11.01 10.30
N GLN A 62 -5.52 9.80 10.60
CA GLN A 62 -4.70 8.62 10.43
C GLN A 62 -4.38 8.34 8.95
N LEU A 63 -5.36 8.47 8.08
CA LEU A 63 -5.18 8.36 6.62
C LEU A 63 -4.31 9.50 6.08
N LEU A 64 -4.44 10.72 6.61
CA LEU A 64 -3.60 11.85 6.25
C LEU A 64 -2.13 11.57 6.58
N VAL A 65 -1.83 11.13 7.80
CA VAL A 65 -0.47 10.79 8.25
C VAL A 65 0.13 9.70 7.38
N MET A 66 -0.62 8.65 7.06
CA MET A 66 -0.17 7.56 6.17
C MET A 66 0.23 8.08 4.78
N ASN A 67 -0.54 9.02 4.23
CA ASN A 67 -0.24 9.62 2.92
C ASN A 67 0.97 10.55 2.98
N LEU A 68 1.10 11.35 4.05
CA LEU A 68 2.24 12.24 4.25
C LEU A 68 3.54 11.45 4.42
N GLU A 69 3.54 10.38 5.21
CA GLU A 69 4.70 9.51 5.41
C GLU A 69 5.22 8.95 4.08
N ARG A 70 4.32 8.47 3.21
CA ARG A 70 4.67 8.02 1.86
C ARG A 70 5.31 9.13 1.03
N ARG A 71 4.74 10.32 1.02
CA ARG A 71 5.26 11.46 0.23
C ARG A 71 6.62 11.91 0.74
N LEU A 72 6.79 12.02 2.05
CA LEU A 72 8.06 12.37 2.68
C LEU A 72 9.14 11.33 2.38
N ARG A 73 8.81 10.04 2.44
CA ARG A 73 9.76 8.97 2.07
C ARG A 73 10.27 9.12 0.64
N VAL A 74 9.38 9.38 -0.33
CA VAL A 74 9.77 9.61 -1.73
C VAL A 74 10.65 10.86 -1.84
N LEU A 75 10.23 11.97 -1.22
CA LEU A 75 10.98 13.22 -1.22
C LEU A 75 12.40 13.02 -0.65
N PHE A 76 12.51 12.36 0.50
CA PHE A 76 13.81 12.06 1.10
C PHE A 76 14.66 11.15 0.21
N CYS A 77 14.09 10.10 -0.38
CA CYS A 77 14.84 9.26 -1.34
C CYS A 77 15.38 10.08 -2.52
N LEU A 78 14.59 11.01 -3.07
CA LEU A 78 15.03 11.90 -4.14
C LEU A 78 16.17 12.80 -3.67
N ILE A 79 16.03 13.45 -2.51
CA ILE A 79 17.06 14.31 -1.93
C ILE A 79 18.35 13.50 -1.70
N PHE A 80 18.28 12.33 -1.07
CA PHE A 80 19.44 11.47 -0.83
C PHE A 80 20.11 11.03 -2.14
N THR A 81 19.32 10.69 -3.16
CA THR A 81 19.84 10.33 -4.49
C THR A 81 20.56 11.51 -5.14
N MET A 82 19.97 12.70 -5.08
CA MET A 82 20.57 13.93 -5.63
C MET A 82 21.87 14.29 -4.91
N LEU A 83 21.89 14.23 -3.57
CA LEU A 83 23.09 14.49 -2.76
C LEU A 83 24.19 13.46 -3.06
N SER A 84 23.84 12.18 -3.17
CA SER A 84 24.80 11.11 -3.47
C SER A 84 25.41 11.27 -4.86
N ARG A 85 24.59 11.62 -5.87
CA ARG A 85 25.05 11.92 -7.22
C ARG A 85 25.95 13.15 -7.28
N ARG A 86 25.59 14.22 -6.58
CA ARG A 86 26.42 15.45 -6.51
C ARG A 86 27.76 15.17 -5.83
N ARG A 87 27.77 14.36 -4.77
CA ARG A 87 29.00 13.93 -4.11
C ARG A 87 29.89 13.13 -5.06
N LEU A 88 29.35 12.17 -5.81
CA LEU A 88 30.11 11.41 -6.80
C LEU A 88 30.69 12.33 -7.90
N ALA A 89 29.89 13.24 -8.44
CA ALA A 89 30.34 14.17 -9.49
C ALA A 89 31.51 15.08 -9.05
N LEU A 90 31.56 15.50 -7.79
CA LEU A 90 32.67 16.29 -7.24
C LEU A 90 33.95 15.49 -6.95
N ASN A 91 33.87 14.15 -6.87
CA ASN A 91 35.06 13.30 -6.67
C ASN A 91 35.70 12.84 -7.99
N PHE A 92 35.02 13.05 -9.13
CA PHE A 92 35.47 12.65 -10.47
C PHE A 92 35.66 13.84 -11.42
N GLY A 93 35.67 15.07 -10.91
CA GLY A 93 35.88 16.31 -11.66
C GLY A 93 37.16 17.03 -11.23
#